data_AF-A0A836QTM5-F1
#
_entry.id   AF-A0A836QTM5-F1
#
_cell.length_a   1.000
_cell.length_b   1.000
_cell.length_c   1.000
_cell.angle_alpha   90.00
_cell.angle_beta   90.00
_cell.angle_gamma   90.00
#
_symmetry.space_group_name_H-M   'P 1'
#
loop_
_entity.id
_entity.type
_entity.pdbx_description
1 polymer ?
#
loop_
_entity_poly.entity_id
_entity_poly.type
_entity_poly.pdbx_seq_one_letter_code
_entity_poly.pdbx_strand_id
1 'polypeptide(L)'
;MYVRRKNVKGFSYAYLVESRWDKEKKQSYQVVIKYLGRLENLKLDNLTSEELAVVSKYMNTKLKVNENMDSHIRKYQQVMNKYHNKMIKQKLVEQRKIEKVQEKVLSDLKMDKQQFSDRFGWKNTISNSIKMDITA
;
A
#
# COMPACT_ATOMS: atom_id res chain seq x y z
N MET A 1 -5.99 -23.81 2.68
CA MET A 1 -7.07 -23.24 1.84
C MET A 1 -6.50 -22.18 0.90
N TYR A 2 -7.04 -22.06 -0.31
CA TYR A 2 -6.65 -21.03 -1.29
C TYR A 2 -7.80 -20.71 -2.25
N VAL A 3 -7.69 -19.59 -2.97
CA VAL A 3 -8.66 -19.20 -4.00
C VAL A 3 -8.25 -19.79 -5.35
N ARG A 4 -9.13 -20.56 -5.96
CA ARG A 4 -9.00 -21.08 -7.32
C ARG A 4 -9.80 -20.20 -8.29
N ARG A 5 -9.14 -19.70 -9.33
CA ARG A 5 -9.78 -19.01 -10.47
C ARG A 5 -10.18 -20.03 -11.53
N LYS A 6 -11.40 -19.90 -12.07
CA LYS A 6 -11.90 -20.67 -13.20
C LYS A 6 -12.46 -19.71 -14.25
N ASN A 7 -11.94 -19.79 -15.47
CA ASN A 7 -12.44 -18.99 -16.58
C ASN A 7 -13.46 -19.82 -17.38
N VAL A 8 -14.66 -19.27 -17.59
CA VAL A 8 -15.74 -19.92 -18.33
C VAL A 8 -16.41 -18.87 -19.22
N LYS A 9 -16.43 -19.09 -20.54
CA LYS A 9 -17.06 -18.18 -21.52
C LYS A 9 -16.65 -16.71 -21.34
N GLY A 10 -15.35 -16.45 -21.14
CA GLY A 10 -14.81 -15.10 -20.92
C GLY A 10 -14.96 -14.56 -19.50
N PHE A 11 -15.81 -15.15 -18.67
CA PHE A 11 -15.98 -14.72 -17.28
C PHE A 11 -15.04 -15.47 -16.35
N SER A 12 -14.46 -14.74 -15.38
CA SER A 12 -13.57 -15.30 -14.38
C SER A 12 -14.31 -15.47 -13.05
N TYR A 13 -14.33 -16.70 -12.56
CA TYR A 13 -15.02 -17.10 -11.33
C TYR A 13 -14.03 -17.51 -10.25
N ALA A 14 -14.35 -17.23 -8.99
CA ALA A 14 -13.52 -17.59 -7.86
C ALA A 14 -14.21 -18.62 -6.97
N TYR A 15 -13.43 -19.60 -6.54
CA TYR A 15 -13.83 -20.65 -5.61
C TYR A 15 -12.83 -20.70 -4.48
N LEU A 16 -13.31 -20.85 -3.26
CA LEU A 16 -12.49 -21.17 -2.11
C LEU A 16 -12.35 -22.69 -2.05
N VAL A 17 -11.12 -23.17 -2.10
CA VAL A 17 -10.82 -24.60 -2.15
C VAL A 17 -9.78 -25.00 -1.12
N GLU A 18 -9.79 -26.26 -0.76
CA GLU A 18 -8.74 -26.90 0.01
C GLU A 18 -8.17 -28.13 -0.70
N SER A 19 -6.91 -28.42 -0.40
CA SER A 19 -6.25 -29.63 -0.85
C SER A 19 -6.39 -30.69 0.23
N ARG A 20 -6.91 -31.85 -0.12
CA ARG A 20 -6.98 -33.03 0.74
C ARG A 20 -6.14 -34.16 0.14
N TRP A 21 -5.52 -34.96 0.99
CA TRP A 21 -4.77 -36.13 0.56
C TRP A 21 -5.68 -37.36 0.57
N ASP A 22 -5.83 -38.01 -0.58
CA ASP A 22 -6.47 -39.32 -0.69
C ASP A 22 -5.42 -40.40 -0.40
N LYS A 23 -5.57 -41.08 0.74
CA LYS A 23 -4.63 -42.12 1.19
C LYS A 23 -4.72 -43.39 0.34
N GLU A 24 -5.92 -43.72 -0.17
CA GLU A 24 -6.15 -44.92 -0.96
C GLU A 24 -5.54 -44.76 -2.35
N LYS A 25 -5.85 -43.64 -3.01
CA LYS A 25 -5.35 -43.32 -4.35
C LYS A 25 -3.94 -42.72 -4.34
N LYS A 26 -3.38 -42.48 -3.15
CA LYS A 26 -2.07 -41.84 -2.93
C LYS A 26 -1.89 -40.55 -3.75
N GLN A 27 -2.93 -39.74 -3.82
CA GLN A 27 -2.91 -38.49 -4.58
C GLN A 27 -3.67 -37.39 -3.86
N SER A 28 -3.29 -36.14 -4.11
CA SER A 28 -4.06 -35.00 -3.61
C SER A 28 -5.27 -34.71 -4.51
N TYR A 29 -6.38 -34.29 -3.90
CA TYR A 29 -7.55 -33.80 -4.60
C TYR A 29 -8.02 -32.48 -3.99
N GLN A 30 -8.79 -31.74 -4.78
CA GLN A 30 -9.31 -30.44 -4.37
C GLN A 30 -10.77 -30.57 -3.97
N VAL A 31 -11.10 -30.04 -2.80
CA VAL A 31 -12.49 -29.90 -2.34
C VAL A 31 -12.89 -28.44 -2.43
N VAL A 32 -14.05 -28.18 -3.04
CA VAL A 32 -14.64 -26.84 -3.08
C VAL A 32 -15.34 -26.59 -1.75
N ILE A 33 -14.87 -25.59 -1.02
CA ILE A 33 -15.47 -25.15 0.24
C ILE A 33 -16.62 -24.20 -0.07
N LYS A 34 -16.36 -23.18 -0.89
CA LYS A 34 -17.31 -22.09 -1.13
C LYS A 34 -17.16 -21.51 -2.53
N TYR A 35 -18.28 -21.14 -3.13
CA TYR A 35 -18.29 -20.35 -4.37
C TYR A 35 -18.32 -18.87 -4.01
N LEU A 36 -17.32 -18.11 -4.46
CA LEU A 36 -17.15 -16.70 -4.13
C LEU A 36 -17.79 -15.75 -5.15
N GLY A 37 -18.20 -16.27 -6.31
CA GLY A 37 -18.81 -15.47 -7.38
C GLY A 37 -17.85 -15.13 -8.51
N ARG A 38 -18.20 -14.06 -9.26
CA ARG A 38 -17.34 -13.51 -10.32
C ARG A 38 -16.22 -12.69 -9.69
N LEU A 39 -15.04 -12.73 -10.29
CA LEU A 39 -13.89 -11.94 -9.81
C LEU A 39 -14.13 -10.43 -9.81
N GLU A 40 -14.96 -9.94 -10.73
CA GLU A 40 -15.39 -8.53 -10.79
C GLU A 40 -16.28 -8.15 -9.60
N ASN A 41 -17.09 -9.09 -9.10
CA ASN A 41 -18.10 -8.88 -8.07
C ASN A 41 -18.09 -10.06 -7.09
N LEU A 42 -17.07 -10.12 -6.24
CA LEU A 42 -16.94 -11.17 -5.23
C LEU A 42 -17.90 -10.94 -4.07
N LYS A 43 -18.57 -12.00 -3.63
CA LYS A 43 -19.39 -11.99 -2.42
C LYS A 43 -18.52 -12.31 -1.22
N LEU A 44 -18.36 -11.35 -0.32
CA LEU A 44 -17.52 -11.48 0.88
C LEU A 44 -18.33 -11.60 2.19
N ASP A 45 -19.63 -11.39 2.13
CA ASP A 45 -20.50 -11.15 3.30
C ASP A 45 -20.58 -12.33 4.27
N ASN A 46 -20.40 -13.56 3.76
CA ASN A 46 -20.54 -14.80 4.55
C ASN A 46 -19.20 -15.55 4.67
N LEU A 47 -18.10 -14.85 4.93
CA LEU A 47 -16.77 -15.44 5.12
C LEU A 47 -16.34 -15.39 6.59
N THR A 48 -15.69 -16.45 7.08
CA THR A 48 -15.01 -16.39 8.38
C THR A 48 -13.74 -15.55 8.29
N SER A 49 -13.18 -15.16 9.45
CA SER A 49 -11.93 -14.37 9.49
C SER A 49 -10.77 -15.05 8.76
N GLU A 50 -10.66 -16.37 8.85
CA GLU A 50 -9.63 -17.15 8.14
C GLU A 50 -9.86 -17.16 6.62
N GLU A 51 -11.11 -17.36 6.20
CA GLU A 51 -11.48 -17.33 4.77
C GLU A 51 -11.22 -15.95 4.17
N LEU A 52 -11.58 -14.90 4.89
CA LEU A 52 -11.35 -13.51 4.48
C LEU A 52 -9.86 -13.18 4.37
N ALA A 53 -9.02 -13.67 5.29
CA ALA A 53 -7.56 -13.50 5.21
C ALA A 53 -6.98 -14.16 3.95
N VAL A 54 -7.47 -15.35 3.57
CA VAL A 54 -7.04 -16.04 2.34
C VAL A 54 -7.51 -15.29 1.09
N VAL A 55 -8.78 -14.85 1.06
CA VAL A 55 -9.34 -14.11 -0.08
C VAL A 55 -8.66 -12.75 -0.24
N SER A 56 -8.48 -12.00 0.85
CA SER A 56 -7.78 -10.71 0.82
C SER A 56 -6.33 -10.85 0.36
N LYS A 57 -5.59 -11.88 0.83
CA LYS A 57 -4.25 -12.19 0.33
C LYS A 57 -4.27 -12.49 -1.18
N TYR A 58 -5.25 -13.25 -1.66
CA TYR A 58 -5.40 -13.52 -3.08
C TYR A 58 -5.67 -12.25 -3.89
N MET A 59 -6.59 -11.40 -3.45
CA MET A 59 -6.92 -10.13 -4.10
C MET A 59 -5.70 -9.20 -4.14
N ASN A 60 -4.99 -9.05 -3.02
CA ASN A 60 -3.81 -8.21 -2.94
C ASN A 60 -2.63 -8.70 -3.80
N THR A 61 -2.51 -10.00 -4.03
CA THR A 61 -1.41 -10.59 -4.82
C THR A 61 -1.74 -10.69 -6.31
N LYS A 62 -3.02 -10.93 -6.68
CA LYS A 62 -3.44 -11.13 -8.08
C LYS A 62 -4.06 -9.89 -8.73
N LEU A 63 -4.67 -8.96 -7.99
CA LEU A 63 -5.13 -7.68 -8.56
C LEU A 63 -3.97 -6.73 -8.87
N LYS A 64 -2.87 -6.79 -8.09
CA LYS A 64 -1.61 -6.06 -8.42
C LYS A 64 -0.89 -6.61 -9.67
N VAL A 65 -1.36 -7.73 -10.23
CA VAL A 65 -0.80 -8.35 -11.46
C VAL A 65 -1.63 -7.99 -12.70
N ASN A 66 -2.73 -7.26 -12.54
CA ASN A 66 -3.64 -6.91 -13.63
C ASN A 66 -3.32 -5.55 -14.29
N GLU A 67 -2.07 -5.12 -14.24
CA GLU A 67 -1.56 -4.24 -15.28
C GLU A 67 -0.56 -5.04 -16.09
N ASN A 68 -0.75 -5.07 -17.40
CA ASN A 68 0.23 -5.52 -18.39
C ASN A 68 1.47 -4.60 -18.38
N MET A 69 2.02 -4.29 -17.21
CA MET A 69 3.24 -3.53 -17.05
C MET A 69 4.40 -4.45 -17.36
N ASP A 70 5.08 -4.18 -18.48
CA ASP A 70 6.33 -4.82 -18.84
C ASP A 70 7.24 -4.88 -17.60
N SER A 71 7.85 -6.04 -17.40
CA SER A 71 8.82 -6.29 -16.33
C SER A 71 9.92 -5.21 -16.27
N HIS A 72 10.30 -4.64 -17.41
CA HIS A 72 11.24 -3.53 -17.50
C HIS A 72 10.69 -2.23 -16.91
N ILE A 73 9.44 -1.89 -17.23
CA ILE A 73 8.77 -0.68 -16.71
C ILE A 73 8.65 -0.77 -15.18
N ARG A 74 8.25 -1.95 -14.66
CA ARG A 74 8.17 -2.19 -13.21
C ARG A 74 9.52 -2.01 -12.51
N LYS A 75 10.59 -2.56 -13.09
CA LYS A 75 11.95 -2.43 -12.52
C LYS A 75 12.41 -0.97 -12.53
N TYR A 76 12.15 -0.24 -13.60
CA TYR A 76 12.46 1.19 -13.68
C TYR A 76 11.74 2.00 -12.60
N GLN A 77 10.43 1.80 -12.43
CA GLN A 77 9.65 2.48 -11.39
C GLN A 77 10.17 2.18 -9.98
N GLN A 78 10.53 0.92 -9.69
CA GLN A 78 11.12 0.55 -8.40
C GLN A 78 12.43 1.29 -8.12
N VAL A 79 13.30 1.38 -9.13
CA VAL A 79 14.57 2.11 -9.04
C VAL A 79 14.31 3.60 -8.81
N MET A 80 13.42 4.22 -9.59
CA MET A 80 13.06 5.63 -9.44
C MET A 80 12.46 5.93 -8.07
N ASN A 81 11.56 5.07 -7.58
CA ASN A 81 10.96 5.20 -6.24
C ASN A 81 12.03 5.10 -5.15
N LYS A 82 13.03 4.23 -5.30
CA LYS A 82 14.15 4.13 -4.36
C LYS A 82 14.95 5.43 -4.30
N TYR A 83 15.24 6.05 -5.44
CA TYR A 83 15.92 7.35 -5.50
C TYR A 83 15.07 8.47 -4.91
N HIS A 84 13.79 8.53 -5.27
CA HIS A 84 12.85 9.51 -4.75
C HIS A 84 12.75 9.44 -3.22
N ASN A 85 12.60 8.24 -2.66
CA ASN A 85 12.57 8.03 -1.21
C ASN A 85 13.86 8.44 -0.51
N LYS A 86 15.02 8.21 -1.14
CA LYS A 86 16.32 8.68 -0.63
C LYS A 86 16.37 10.22 -0.57
N MET A 87 15.92 10.88 -1.64
CA MET A 87 15.86 12.34 -1.71
C MET A 87 14.91 12.93 -0.67
N ILE A 88 13.72 12.33 -0.49
CA ILE A 88 12.77 12.75 0.56
C ILE A 88 13.42 12.64 1.94
N LYS A 89 14.06 11.51 2.26
CA LYS A 89 14.72 11.32 3.56
C LYS A 89 15.77 12.39 3.83
N GLN A 90 16.57 12.76 2.82
CA GLN A 90 17.55 13.82 2.95
C GLN A 90 16.89 15.18 3.20
N LYS A 91 15.85 15.53 2.44
CA LYS A 91 15.09 16.78 2.64
C LYS A 91 14.48 16.87 4.05
N LEU A 92 13.93 15.77 4.56
CA LEU A 92 13.37 15.71 5.92
C LEU A 92 14.43 15.93 7.00
N VAL A 93 15.63 15.38 6.82
CA VAL A 93 16.74 15.59 7.78
C VAL A 93 17.17 17.06 7.79
N GLU A 94 17.31 17.68 6.62
CA GLU A 94 17.67 19.10 6.54
C GLU A 94 16.58 20.01 7.11
N GLN A 95 15.31 19.72 6.83
CA GLN A 95 14.17 20.42 7.45
C GLN A 95 14.21 20.35 8.98
N ARG A 96 14.45 19.17 9.56
CA ARG A 96 14.58 19.02 11.02
C ARG A 96 15.74 19.82 11.60
N LYS A 97 16.87 19.95 10.90
CA LYS A 97 17.98 20.79 11.35
C LYS A 97 17.58 22.26 11.40
N ILE A 98 16.89 22.73 10.35
CA ILE A 98 16.38 24.10 10.27
C ILE A 98 15.38 24.35 11.41
N GLU A 99 14.42 23.43 11.61
CA GLU A 99 13.42 23.52 12.70
C GLU A 99 14.08 23.62 14.07
N LYS A 100 15.09 22.79 14.36
CA LYS A 100 15.84 22.87 15.63
C LYS A 100 16.49 24.23 15.87
N VAL A 101 17.09 24.80 14.82
CA VAL A 101 17.72 26.13 14.91
C VAL A 101 16.66 27.20 15.15
N GLN A 102 15.53 27.13 14.45
CA GLN A 102 14.40 28.05 14.64
C GLN A 102 13.84 27.96 16.07
N GLU A 103 13.60 26.75 16.58
CA GLU A 103 13.13 26.53 17.95
C GLU A 103 14.08 27.12 18.99
N LYS A 104 15.39 26.99 18.77
CA LYS A 104 16.40 27.60 19.65
C LYS A 104 16.33 29.13 19.64
N VAL A 105 16.24 29.75 18.46
CA VAL A 105 16.11 31.22 18.35
C VAL A 105 14.86 31.71 19.07
N LEU A 106 13.74 31.00 18.89
CA LEU A 106 12.48 31.33 19.55
C LEU A 106 12.58 31.17 21.08
N SER A 107 13.26 30.12 21.56
CA SER A 107 13.48 29.93 23.00
C SER A 107 14.38 31.01 23.60
N ASP A 108 15.46 31.37 22.91
CA ASP A 108 16.40 32.40 23.36
C ASP A 108 15.73 33.78 23.47
N LEU A 109 14.81 34.07 22.54
CA LEU A 109 14.01 35.29 22.53
C LEU A 109 12.78 35.25 23.43
N LYS A 110 12.41 34.07 23.97
CA LYS A 110 11.18 33.82 24.74
C LYS A 110 9.93 34.27 23.98
N MET A 111 9.87 33.97 22.68
CA MET A 111 8.78 34.36 21.79
C MET A 111 8.23 33.14 21.06
N ASP A 112 6.93 33.15 20.75
CA ASP A 112 6.34 32.14 19.88
C ASP A 112 6.53 32.47 18.38
N LYS A 113 6.21 31.50 17.51
CA LYS A 113 6.36 31.65 16.05
C LYS A 113 5.55 32.81 15.47
N GLN A 114 4.36 33.05 16.01
CA GLN A 114 3.46 34.09 15.53
C GLN A 114 3.95 35.47 15.94
N GLN A 115 4.31 35.63 17.21
CA GLN A 115 4.93 36.84 17.77
C GLN A 115 6.23 37.20 17.04
N PHE A 116 7.06 36.21 16.72
CA PHE A 116 8.28 36.43 15.95
C PHE A 116 7.98 36.91 14.53
N SER A 117 7.04 36.23 13.85
CA SER A 117 6.60 36.58 12.49
C SER A 117 6.06 38.02 12.44
N ASP A 118 5.20 38.38 13.37
CA ASP A 118 4.56 39.70 13.43
C ASP A 118 5.57 40.81 13.72
N ARG A 119 6.60 40.54 14.54
CA ARG A 119 7.63 41.51 14.93
C ARG A 119 8.73 41.72 13.89
N PHE A 120 9.18 40.66 13.23
CA PHE A 120 10.31 40.70 12.30
C PHE A 120 9.90 40.56 10.82
N GLY A 121 8.60 40.43 10.54
CA GLY A 121 8.08 40.29 9.19
C GLY A 121 8.47 38.97 8.51
N TRP A 122 8.76 37.92 9.30
CA TRP A 122 9.12 36.61 8.74
C TRP A 122 7.89 35.96 8.12
N LYS A 123 7.65 36.23 6.83
CA LYS A 123 6.64 35.48 6.07
C LYS A 123 7.11 34.03 5.96
N ASN A 124 6.29 33.09 6.44
CA ASN A 124 6.48 31.64 6.34
C ASN A 124 6.61 31.18 4.87
N THR A 125 7.72 31.45 4.19
CA THR A 125 8.11 30.71 2.98
C THR A 125 8.55 29.29 3.30
N ILE A 126 8.66 28.96 4.59
CA ILE A 126 9.08 27.66 5.11
C ILE A 126 7.87 26.72 5.32
N SER A 127 6.62 27.20 5.17
CA SER A 127 5.43 26.36 5.27
C SER A 127 4.88 25.85 3.93
N ASN A 128 5.68 25.83 2.87
CA ASN A 128 5.53 24.70 1.96
C ASN A 128 6.21 23.52 2.65
N SER A 129 5.59 23.04 3.74
CA SER A 129 5.71 21.63 4.08
C SER A 129 5.57 20.89 2.76
N ILE A 130 6.46 19.94 2.49
CA ILE A 130 6.32 19.11 1.31
C ILE A 130 4.90 18.55 1.41
N LYS A 131 3.96 19.13 0.65
CA LYS A 131 2.61 18.58 0.50
C LYS A 131 2.90 17.27 -0.19
N MET A 132 3.01 16.22 0.61
CA MET A 132 3.02 14.88 0.08
C MET A 132 1.63 14.73 -0.48
N ASP A 133 1.47 14.98 -1.78
CA ASP A 133 0.33 14.46 -2.51
C ASP A 133 0.47 12.94 -2.45
N ILE A 134 -0.08 12.37 -1.39
CA ILE A 134 -0.33 10.93 -1.27
C ILE A 134 -1.52 10.68 -2.20
N THR A 135 -1.27 10.73 -3.50
CA THR A 135 -2.18 10.17 -4.51
C THR A 135 -1.51 8.95 -5.11
N ALA A 136 -1.86 7.80 -4.57
CA ALA A 136 -1.80 6.49 -5.20
C ALA A 136 -2.79 5.56 -4.49
#